data_AF-A0A920A741-F1
#
_entry.id   AF-A0A920A741-F1
#
_cell.length_a   1.000
_cell.length_b   1.000
_cell.length_c   1.000
_cell.angle_alpha   90.00
_cell.angle_beta   90.00
_cell.angle_gamma   90.00
#
_symmetry.space_group_name_H-M   'P 1'
#
loop_
_entity.id
_entity.type
_entity.pdbx_description
1 polymer ?
#
loop_
_entity_poly.entity_id
_entity_poly.type
_entity_poly.pdbx_seq_one_letter_code
_entity_poly.pdbx_strand_id
1 'polypeptide(L)'
;MSNAKTIKKAVLPVAGLGTRFLPATKAIPKEMLPIVDTPLVEFAVREAIEAGIEEIIFVTVIQNDLSKIISIEILNLNQNYRAQIKKVT
;
A
#
# COMPACT_ATOMS: atom_id res chain seq x y z
N MET A 1 -15.20 14.98 26.58
CA MET A 1 -14.32 15.01 25.39
C MET A 1 -14.82 13.95 24.43
N SER A 2 -15.07 14.29 23.17
CA SER A 2 -15.66 13.38 22.19
C SER A 2 -14.79 12.13 22.06
N ASN A 3 -15.43 10.97 22.23
CA ASN A 3 -14.81 9.65 22.08
C ASN A 3 -14.63 9.37 20.57
N ALA A 4 -13.82 10.19 19.90
CA ALA A 4 -13.52 10.02 18.49
C ALA A 4 -12.83 8.67 18.34
N LYS A 5 -13.51 7.73 17.68
CA LYS A 5 -12.97 6.39 17.39
C LYS A 5 -11.58 6.57 16.78
N THR A 6 -10.57 6.05 17.47
CA THR A 6 -9.19 6.06 16.98
C THR A 6 -9.14 5.34 15.64
N ILE A 7 -8.66 6.01 14.60
CA ILE A 7 -8.51 5.41 13.27
C ILE A 7 -7.32 4.46 13.34
N LYS A 8 -7.59 3.16 13.13
CA LYS A 8 -6.60 2.08 13.26
C LYS A 8 -6.21 1.44 11.93
N LYS A 9 -7.03 1.61 10.89
CA LYS A 9 -6.88 0.90 9.62
C LYS A 9 -6.79 1.87 8.46
N ALA A 10 -5.86 1.63 7.54
CA ALA A 10 -5.78 2.31 6.25
C ALA A 10 -6.07 1.30 5.12
N VAL A 11 -6.85 1.71 4.13
CA VAL A 11 -7.14 0.89 2.95
C VAL A 11 -6.46 1.52 1.73
N LEU A 12 -5.60 0.76 1.08
CA LEU A 12 -4.87 1.15 -0.13
C LEU A 12 -5.45 0.39 -1.33
N PRO A 13 -6.21 1.06 -2.22
CA PRO A 13 -6.71 0.44 -3.44
C PRO A 13 -5.60 0.36 -4.50
N VAL A 14 -5.08 -0.86 -4.72
CA VAL A 14 -3.94 -1.21 -5.60
C VAL A 14 -4.40 -1.95 -6.88
N ALA A 15 -5.65 -1.74 -7.30
CA ALA A 15 -6.32 -2.53 -8.34
C ALA A 15 -6.32 -1.88 -9.75
N GLY A 16 -5.48 -0.88 -10.00
CA GLY A 16 -5.49 -0.09 -11.24
C GLY A 16 -4.55 -0.62 -12.33
N LEU A 17 -4.96 -0.55 -13.60
CA LEU A 17 -4.15 -0.97 -14.76
C LEU A 17 -2.99 -0.04 -15.14
N GLY A 18 -2.88 1.14 -14.51
CA GLY A 18 -1.78 2.06 -14.75
C GLY A 18 -1.64 2.61 -16.18
N THR A 19 -2.70 2.61 -17.01
CA THR A 19 -2.63 2.88 -18.46
C THR A 19 -1.90 4.16 -18.89
N ARG A 20 -1.85 5.19 -18.03
CA ARG A 20 -1.11 6.45 -18.25
C ARG A 20 0.42 6.31 -18.14
N PHE A 21 0.90 5.19 -17.62
CA PHE A 21 2.31 4.86 -17.41
C PHE A 21 2.74 3.65 -18.24
N LEU A 22 1.98 3.30 -19.29
CA LEU A 22 2.43 2.33 -20.27
C LEU A 22 3.64 2.88 -21.05
N PRO A 23 4.61 2.02 -21.42
CA PRO A 23 4.58 0.56 -21.28
C PRO A 23 5.04 0.02 -19.91
N ALA A 24 5.57 0.87 -19.02
CA ALA A 24 6.16 0.44 -17.74
C ALA A 24 5.18 -0.36 -16.88
N THR A 25 3.91 0.05 -16.85
CA THR A 25 2.88 -0.61 -16.04
C THR A 25 2.27 -1.88 -16.65
N LYS A 26 2.77 -2.33 -17.81
CA LYS A 26 2.31 -3.59 -18.42
C LYS A 26 2.83 -4.80 -17.65
N ALA A 27 4.04 -4.72 -17.09
CA ALA A 27 4.70 -5.82 -16.40
C ALA A 27 4.78 -5.62 -14.87
N ILE A 28 4.76 -4.36 -14.42
CA ILE A 28 4.91 -4.01 -13.01
C ILE A 28 3.71 -3.13 -12.60
N PRO A 29 3.03 -3.40 -11.47
CA PRO A 29 1.97 -2.52 -10.98
C PRO A 29 2.48 -1.08 -10.80
N LYS A 30 1.64 -0.07 -11.05
CA LYS A 30 2.07 1.33 -10.93
C LYS A 30 2.53 1.69 -9.51
N GLU A 31 1.97 1.02 -8.51
CA GLU A 31 2.29 1.22 -7.09
C GLU A 31 3.65 0.61 -6.71
N MET A 32 4.20 -0.26 -7.55
CA MET A 32 5.56 -0.81 -7.41
C MET A 32 6.60 -0.02 -8.25
N LEU A 33 6.18 1.02 -8.99
CA LEU A 33 7.14 1.87 -9.70
C LEU A 33 8.02 2.59 -8.68
N PRO A 34 9.35 2.57 -8.85
CA PRO A 34 10.25 3.21 -7.92
C PRO A 34 10.29 4.73 -8.11
N ILE A 35 10.28 5.46 -7.01
CA ILE A 35 10.82 6.82 -6.94
C ILE A 35 12.26 6.67 -6.44
N VAL A 36 13.22 6.93 -7.32
CA VAL A 36 14.64 6.63 -7.08
C VAL A 36 14.84 5.12 -6.85
N ASP A 37 14.95 4.68 -5.61
CA ASP A 37 15.20 3.30 -5.16
C ASP A 37 14.02 2.68 -4.41
N THR A 38 13.00 3.49 -4.11
CA THR A 38 11.92 3.14 -3.19
C THR A 38 10.59 2.98 -3.95
N PRO A 39 9.88 1.85 -3.83
CA PRO A 39 8.57 1.66 -4.45
C PRO A 39 7.55 2.70 -3.99
N LEU A 40 6.69 3.18 -4.89
CA LEU A 40 5.67 4.20 -4.57
C LEU A 40 4.78 3.81 -3.38
N VAL A 41 4.37 2.54 -3.32
CA VAL A 41 3.54 2.00 -2.23
C VAL A 41 4.19 2.12 -0.86
N GLU A 42 5.52 2.10 -0.78
CA GLU A 42 6.25 2.20 0.48
C GLU A 42 6.07 3.58 1.11
N PHE A 43 6.01 4.65 0.30
CA PHE A 43 5.73 6.01 0.81
C PHE A 43 4.36 6.07 1.49
N ALA A 44 3.32 5.51 0.86
CA ALA A 44 1.98 5.47 1.45
C ALA A 44 1.92 4.64 2.75
N VAL A 45 2.67 3.53 2.80
CA VAL A 45 2.80 2.70 4.02
C VAL A 45 3.50 3.48 5.13
N ARG A 46 4.58 4.20 4.81
CA ARG A 46 5.32 5.04 5.77
C ARG A 46 4.44 6.16 6.33
N GLU A 47 3.72 6.87 5.48
CA GLU A 47 2.77 7.91 5.90
C GLU A 47 1.69 7.34 6.83
N ALA A 48 1.13 6.18 6.50
CA ALA A 48 0.14 5.52 7.36
C ALA A 48 0.73 5.14 8.74
N ILE A 49 1.97 4.63 8.76
CA ILE A 49 2.68 4.31 10.00
C ILE A 49 2.89 5.56 10.87
N GLU A 50 3.32 6.67 10.27
CA GLU A 50 3.54 7.95 10.94
C GLU A 50 2.24 8.55 11.47
N ALA A 51 1.13 8.36 10.75
CA ALA A 51 -0.21 8.74 11.19
C ALA A 51 -0.77 7.85 12.33
N GLY A 52 -0.03 6.84 12.77
CA GLY A 52 -0.43 5.96 13.88
C GLY A 52 -1.36 4.81 13.47
N ILE A 53 -1.50 4.50 12.17
CA ILE A 53 -2.28 3.36 11.68
C ILE A 53 -1.62 2.04 12.11
N GLU A 54 -2.42 1.07 12.54
CA GLU A 54 -1.99 -0.25 13.03
C GLU A 54 -2.09 -1.34 11.96
N GLU A 55 -3.03 -1.21 11.03
CA GLU A 55 -3.33 -2.20 10.00
C GLU A 55 -3.46 -1.52 8.63
N ILE A 56 -2.75 -2.05 7.64
CA ILE A 56 -2.87 -1.60 6.24
C ILE A 56 -3.52 -2.72 5.45
N ILE A 57 -4.58 -2.38 4.72
CA ILE A 57 -5.34 -3.31 3.90
C ILE A 57 -5.11 -2.94 2.44
N PHE A 58 -4.52 -3.84 1.67
CA PHE A 58 -4.35 -3.69 0.23
C PHE A 58 -5.51 -4.37 -0.48
N VAL A 59 -6.19 -3.62 -1.34
CA VAL A 59 -7.21 -4.17 -2.24
C VAL A 59 -6.59 -4.29 -3.61
N THR A 60 -6.18 -5.51 -3.97
CA THR A 60 -5.50 -5.82 -5.22
C THR A 60 -6.47 -6.54 -6.16
N VAL A 61 -6.11 -6.57 -7.45
CA VAL A 61 -6.80 -7.38 -8.44
C VAL A 61 -5.79 -8.23 -9.18
N ILE A 62 -6.08 -9.51 -9.29
CA ILE A 62 -5.41 -10.42 -10.21
C ILE A 62 -6.30 -10.51 -11.45
N GLN A 63 -5.78 -10.02 -12.57
CA GLN A 63 -6.48 -10.03 -13.86
C GLN A 63 -5.83 -11.03 -14.79
N ASN A 64 -6.61 -12.05 -15.16
CA ASN A 64 -6.28 -13.00 -16.22
C ASN A 64 -7.30 -12.82 -17.36
N ASP A 65 -7.03 -13.37 -18.54
CA ASP A 65 -7.87 -13.18 -19.75
C ASP A 65 -9.33 -13.62 -19.57
N LEU A 66 -9.61 -14.50 -18.61
CA LEU A 66 -10.93 -15.09 -18.37
C LEU A 66 -11.64 -14.55 -17.12
N SER A 67 -10.92 -13.92 -16.20
CA SER A 67 -11.48 -13.53 -14.90
C SER A 67 -10.72 -12.38 -14.24
N LYS A 68 -11.48 -11.59 -13.47
CA LYS A 68 -10.96 -10.55 -12.60
C LYS A 68 -11.23 -10.96 -11.15
N ILE A 69 -10.18 -11.32 -10.42
CA ILE A 69 -10.28 -11.72 -9.01
C ILE A 69 -9.85 -10.54 -8.16
N ILE A 70 -10.67 -10.17 -7.19
CA ILE A 70 -10.30 -9.19 -6.16
C ILE A 70 -9.65 -9.96 -5.01
N SER A 71 -8.45 -9.51 -4.61
CA SER A 71 -7.71 -10.04 -3.46
C SER A 71 -7.55 -8.95 -2.40
N ILE A 72 -7.58 -9.36 -1.14
CA ILE A 72 -7.38 -8.48 0.01
C ILE A 72 -6.20 -9.01 0.79
N GLU A 73 -5.17 -8.17 0.95
CA GLU A 73 -3.99 -8.49 1.75
C GLU A 73 -3.95 -7.55 2.96
N ILE A 74 -3.68 -8.10 4.14
CA ILE A 74 -3.67 -7.35 5.39
C ILE A 74 -2.27 -7.37 5.97
N LEU A 75 -1.68 -6.20 6.13
CA LEU A 75 -0.40 -6.00 6.80
C LEU A 75 -0.64 -5.47 8.22
N ASN A 76 -0.24 -6.25 9.21
CA ASN A 76 -0.28 -5.86 10.62
C ASN A 76 1.05 -5.21 11.03
N LEU A 77 1.01 -3.94 11.41
CA LEU A 77 2.21 -3.13 11.69
C LEU A 77 2.69 -3.34 13.13
N ASN A 78 3.56 -4.34 13.31
CA ASN A 78 4.22 -4.58 14.59
C ASN A 78 5.27 -3.50 14.92
N GLN A 79 5.71 -3.47 16.18
CA GLN A 79 6.68 -2.49 16.67
C GLN A 79 8.04 -2.57 15.97
N ASN A 80 8.46 -3.76 15.52
CA ASN A 80 9.73 -3.95 14.82
C ASN A 80 9.73 -3.28 13.45
N TYR A 81 8.61 -3.36 12.72
CA TYR A 81 8.46 -2.72 11.42
C TYR A 81 8.52 -1.20 11.54
N ARG A 82 7.86 -0.64 12.56
CA ARG A 82 7.93 0.79 12.89
C ARG A 82 9.37 1.24 13.21
N ALA A 83 10.11 0.42 13.95
CA ALA A 83 11.49 0.72 14.32
C ALA A 83 12.47 0.65 13.14
N GLN A 84 12.23 -0.23 12.16
CA GLN A 84 13.05 -0.32 10.94
C GLN A 84 12.86 0.91 10.04
N ILE A 85 11.62 1.35 9.85
CA ILE A 85 11.29 2.52 9.03
C ILE A 85 11.93 3.80 9.61
N LYS A 86 11.90 3.97 10.94
CA LYS A 86 12.51 5.13 11.63
C LYS A 86 14.04 5.19 11.58
N LYS A 87 14.73 4.11 11.19
CA LYS A 87 16.20 4.08 11.07
C LYS A 87 16.70 4.54 9.70
N VAL A 88 15.81 4.64 8.72
CA VAL A 88 16.15 4.98 7.32
C VAL A 88 15.92 6.48 7.04
N THR A 89 15.27 7.20 7.96
CA THR A 89 15.07 8.66 7.95
C THR A 89 16.08 9.33 8.89
#